data_AF-A0A1H8YAA7-F1
#
_entry.id   AF-A0A1H8YAA7-F1
#
_cell.length_a   1.000
_cell.length_b   1.000
_cell.length_c   1.000
_cell.angle_alpha   90.00
_cell.angle_beta   90.00
_cell.angle_gamma   90.00
#
_symmetry.space_group_name_H-M   'P 1'
#
loop_
_entity.id
_entity.type
_entity.pdbx_description
1 polymer ?
#
loop_
_entity_poly.entity_id
_entity_poly.type
_entity_poly.pdbx_seq_one_letter_code
_entity_poly.pdbx_strand_id
1 'polypeptide(L)'
;MEGDPLTGWATVALGAVALATLVYTLATAKRDRGDADRRLKEQHDFDDRRAQRDRADAEARLVEERKAADQRLESERAHMEQVRQRERQQDSGTRLLGYIANLLPLMGRVPYVFIRSGSTQTSGVRGDQADVECELLVQRLQLGGFADLPGLRNAQATEQYRILVHLALTAARGEHHRDDDTGDTVRKRAANLAALDLSRYATFVRLSLEHLIEHGESLNPGDGGAGITFPMFTRRPGDGSAWSPSNVPQGWQNAVSRDNPNDPQYRAAK
;
A
#
# COMPACT_ATOMS: atom_id res chain seq x y z
N MET A 1 -20.34 -10.03 -128.86
CA MET A 1 -19.91 -9.46 -127.57
C MET A 1 -19.93 -10.61 -126.57
N GLU A 2 -18.82 -11.34 -126.49
CA GLU A 2 -18.65 -12.45 -125.55
C GLU A 2 -17.91 -11.93 -124.33
N GLY A 3 -18.55 -12.03 -123.16
CA GLY A 3 -17.98 -11.60 -121.88
C GLY A 3 -16.97 -12.63 -121.38
N ASP A 4 -15.76 -12.17 -121.10
CA ASP A 4 -14.60 -12.97 -120.75
C ASP A 4 -14.78 -13.63 -119.36
N PRO A 5 -14.88 -14.97 -119.26
CA PRO A 5 -15.24 -15.67 -118.01
C PRO A 5 -14.15 -15.58 -116.93
N LEU A 6 -12.92 -15.19 -117.28
CA LEU A 6 -11.78 -15.10 -116.36
C LEU A 6 -11.89 -13.95 -115.35
N THR A 7 -12.62 -12.88 -115.67
CA THR A 7 -12.82 -11.75 -114.76
C THR A 7 -13.81 -12.08 -113.63
N GLY A 8 -14.83 -12.91 -113.90
CA GLY A 8 -15.83 -13.32 -112.91
C GLY A 8 -15.24 -14.16 -111.77
N TRP A 9 -14.35 -15.12 -112.09
CA TRP A 9 -13.70 -15.96 -111.08
C TRP A 9 -12.68 -15.18 -110.22
N ALA A 10 -11.99 -14.21 -110.80
CA ALA A 10 -11.08 -13.33 -110.06
C ALA A 10 -11.83 -12.46 -109.03
N THR A 11 -13.00 -11.91 -109.38
CA THR A 11 -13.84 -11.16 -108.44
C THR A 11 -14.44 -12.02 -107.32
N VAL A 12 -14.83 -13.27 -107.63
CA VAL A 12 -15.35 -14.21 -106.63
C VAL A 12 -14.24 -14.64 -105.66
N ALA A 13 -13.03 -14.89 -106.15
CA ALA A 13 -11.88 -15.23 -105.33
C ALA A 13 -11.47 -14.07 -104.39
N LEU A 14 -11.46 -12.83 -104.89
CA LEU A 14 -11.20 -11.63 -104.08
C LEU A 14 -12.27 -11.40 -103.01
N GLY A 15 -13.54 -11.60 -103.37
CA GLY A 15 -14.66 -11.55 -102.42
C GLY A 15 -14.56 -12.59 -101.32
N ALA A 16 -14.16 -13.82 -101.66
CA ALA A 16 -13.96 -14.89 -100.69
C ALA A 16 -12.79 -14.61 -99.73
N VAL A 17 -11.68 -14.06 -100.22
CA VAL A 17 -10.53 -13.66 -99.38
C VAL A 17 -10.86 -12.49 -98.46
N ALA A 18 -11.63 -11.50 -98.95
CA ALA A 18 -12.10 -10.40 -98.15
C ALA A 18 -13.06 -10.86 -97.03
N LEU A 19 -13.95 -11.81 -97.34
CA LEU A 19 -14.89 -12.37 -96.37
C LEU A 19 -14.17 -13.24 -95.33
N ALA A 20 -13.17 -14.03 -95.76
CA ALA A 20 -12.34 -14.83 -94.86
C ALA A 20 -11.50 -13.96 -93.91
N THR A 21 -10.92 -12.87 -94.39
CA THR A 21 -10.17 -11.92 -93.53
C THR A 21 -11.10 -11.17 -92.57
N LEU A 22 -12.33 -10.84 -92.99
CA LEU A 22 -13.33 -10.22 -92.12
C LEU A 22 -13.82 -11.19 -91.03
N VAL A 23 -14.08 -12.46 -91.37
CA VAL A 23 -14.42 -13.50 -90.37
C VAL A 23 -13.27 -13.76 -89.41
N TYR A 24 -12.03 -13.83 -89.91
CA TYR A 24 -10.85 -14.02 -89.08
C TYR A 24 -10.65 -12.86 -88.10
N THR A 25 -10.78 -11.60 -88.55
CA THR A 25 -10.67 -10.41 -87.69
C THR A 25 -11.80 -10.29 -86.68
N LEU A 26 -13.02 -10.69 -87.04
CA LEU A 26 -14.15 -10.73 -86.10
C LEU A 26 -13.98 -11.83 -85.04
N ALA A 27 -13.39 -12.97 -85.43
CA ALA A 27 -13.07 -14.06 -84.53
C ALA A 27 -11.91 -13.72 -83.58
N THR A 28 -10.85 -13.06 -84.06
CA THR A 28 -9.74 -12.58 -83.20
C THR A 28 -10.21 -11.47 -82.28
N ALA A 29 -10.99 -10.50 -82.76
CA ALA A 29 -11.54 -9.43 -81.91
C ALA A 29 -12.48 -9.96 -80.81
N LYS A 30 -13.25 -11.02 -81.07
CA LYS A 30 -14.05 -11.70 -80.04
C LYS A 30 -13.18 -12.43 -79.01
N ARG A 31 -12.10 -13.09 -79.45
CA ARG A 31 -11.13 -13.74 -78.55
C ARG A 31 -10.41 -12.72 -77.68
N ASP A 32 -9.92 -11.63 -78.26
CA ASP A 32 -9.22 -10.56 -77.53
C ASP A 32 -10.12 -9.90 -76.48
N ARG A 33 -11.43 -9.70 -76.79
CA ARG A 33 -12.41 -9.21 -75.80
C ARG A 33 -12.64 -10.21 -74.67
N GLY A 34 -12.76 -11.51 -74.99
CA GLY A 34 -12.92 -12.56 -73.98
C GLY A 34 -11.70 -12.69 -73.06
N ASP A 35 -10.49 -12.56 -73.60
CA ASP A 35 -9.25 -12.57 -72.82
C ASP A 35 -9.08 -11.29 -71.99
N ALA A 36 -9.51 -10.13 -72.49
CA ALA A 36 -9.52 -8.88 -71.72
C ALA A 36 -10.49 -8.94 -70.53
N ASP A 37 -11.71 -9.43 -70.73
CA ASP A 37 -12.70 -9.61 -69.66
C ASP A 37 -12.22 -10.61 -68.61
N ARG A 38 -11.56 -11.69 -69.05
CA ARG A 38 -10.98 -12.69 -68.14
C ARG A 38 -9.87 -12.09 -67.28
N ARG A 39 -8.97 -11.28 -67.85
CA ARG A 39 -7.91 -10.59 -67.11
C ARG A 39 -8.46 -9.57 -66.11
N LEU A 40 -9.49 -8.82 -66.50
CA LEU A 40 -10.17 -7.88 -65.61
C LEU A 40 -10.80 -8.59 -64.41
N LYS A 41 -11.45 -9.74 -64.66
CA LYS A 41 -12.04 -10.55 -63.59
C LYS A 41 -10.96 -11.13 -62.66
N GLU A 42 -9.88 -11.66 -63.22
CA GLU A 42 -8.75 -12.19 -62.44
C GLU A 42 -8.06 -11.09 -61.59
N GLN A 43 -7.96 -9.85 -62.10
CA GLN A 43 -7.50 -8.69 -61.33
C GLN A 43 -8.46 -8.31 -60.21
N HIS A 44 -9.76 -8.23 -60.49
CA HIS A 44 -10.76 -7.91 -59.46
C HIS A 44 -10.77 -8.95 -58.34
N ASP A 45 -10.73 -10.25 -58.68
CA ASP A 45 -10.65 -11.35 -57.72
C ASP A 45 -9.35 -11.34 -56.90
N PHE A 46 -8.26 -10.79 -57.46
CA PHE A 46 -6.98 -10.60 -56.75
C PHE A 46 -7.06 -9.43 -55.77
N ASP A 47 -7.59 -8.29 -56.21
CA ASP A 47 -7.75 -7.09 -55.39
C ASP A 47 -8.73 -7.32 -54.24
N ASP A 48 -9.83 -8.04 -54.47
CA ASP A 48 -10.78 -8.42 -53.42
C ASP A 48 -10.12 -9.30 -52.35
N ARG A 49 -9.33 -10.29 -52.77
CA ARG A 49 -8.58 -11.15 -51.84
C ARG A 49 -7.53 -10.38 -51.06
N ARG A 50 -6.88 -9.40 -51.69
CA ARG A 50 -5.92 -8.52 -51.02
C ARG A 50 -6.62 -7.63 -49.99
N ALA A 51 -7.72 -6.98 -50.38
CA ALA A 51 -8.51 -6.13 -49.49
C ALA A 51 -9.07 -6.90 -48.29
N GLN A 52 -9.50 -8.15 -48.46
CA GLN A 52 -9.93 -9.01 -47.36
C GLN A 52 -8.80 -9.33 -46.37
N ARG A 53 -7.60 -9.62 -46.87
CA ARG A 53 -6.42 -9.85 -46.01
C ARG A 53 -6.02 -8.58 -45.28
N ASP A 54 -5.97 -7.45 -45.97
CA ASP A 54 -5.62 -6.17 -45.36
C ASP A 54 -6.61 -5.78 -44.24
N ARG A 55 -7.91 -6.08 -44.41
CA ARG A 55 -8.92 -5.91 -43.36
C ARG A 55 -8.70 -6.86 -42.18
N ALA A 56 -8.45 -8.15 -42.45
CA ALA A 56 -8.20 -9.14 -41.39
C ALA A 56 -6.94 -8.81 -40.57
N ASP A 57 -5.87 -8.36 -41.24
CA ASP A 57 -4.62 -7.94 -40.60
C ASP A 57 -4.83 -6.66 -39.77
N ALA A 58 -5.62 -5.70 -40.28
CA ALA A 58 -5.97 -4.49 -39.53
C ALA A 58 -6.81 -4.82 -38.29
N GLU A 59 -7.79 -5.71 -38.40
CA GLU A 59 -8.59 -6.19 -37.27
C GLU A 59 -7.72 -6.92 -36.23
N ALA A 60 -6.79 -7.77 -36.67
CA ALA A 60 -5.87 -8.46 -35.78
C ALA A 60 -5.01 -7.46 -34.99
N ARG A 61 -4.46 -6.44 -35.65
CA ARG A 61 -3.69 -5.36 -34.99
C ARG A 61 -4.55 -4.58 -33.98
N LEU A 62 -5.79 -4.24 -34.33
CA LEU A 62 -6.70 -3.55 -33.41
C LEU A 62 -7.02 -4.39 -32.18
N VAL A 63 -7.19 -5.71 -32.34
CA VAL A 63 -7.42 -6.63 -31.20
C VAL A 63 -6.19 -6.71 -30.31
N GLU A 64 -4.98 -6.80 -30.88
CA GLU A 64 -3.73 -6.79 -30.12
C GLU A 64 -3.52 -5.47 -29.37
N GLU A 65 -3.78 -4.33 -30.02
CA GLU A 65 -3.70 -3.01 -29.39
C GLU A 65 -4.68 -2.86 -28.23
N ARG A 66 -5.93 -3.34 -28.37
CA ARG A 66 -6.91 -3.35 -27.28
C ARG A 66 -6.45 -4.21 -26.11
N LYS A 67 -5.96 -5.44 -26.38
CA LYS A 67 -5.43 -6.31 -25.32
C LYS A 67 -4.25 -5.68 -24.60
N ALA A 68 -3.33 -5.05 -25.33
CA ALA A 68 -2.19 -4.36 -24.74
C ALA A 68 -2.63 -3.13 -23.91
N ALA A 69 -3.65 -2.39 -24.37
CA ALA A 69 -4.22 -1.28 -23.63
C ALA A 69 -4.92 -1.75 -22.34
N ASP A 70 -5.68 -2.84 -22.39
CA ASP A 70 -6.34 -3.42 -21.21
C ASP A 70 -5.31 -3.88 -20.17
N GLN A 71 -4.24 -4.55 -20.61
CA GLN A 71 -3.14 -4.96 -19.71
C GLN A 71 -2.45 -3.76 -19.04
N ARG A 72 -2.24 -2.67 -19.79
CA ARG A 72 -1.68 -1.43 -19.22
C ARG A 72 -2.62 -0.86 -18.16
N LEU A 73 -3.91 -0.74 -18.46
CA LEU A 73 -4.91 -0.24 -17.51
C LEU A 73 -5.01 -1.10 -16.25
N GLU A 74 -4.94 -2.43 -16.38
CA GLU A 74 -4.91 -3.33 -15.23
C GLU A 74 -3.66 -3.11 -14.37
N SER A 75 -2.48 -3.00 -15.01
CA SER A 75 -1.23 -2.73 -14.31
C SER A 75 -1.22 -1.37 -13.60
N GLU A 76 -1.77 -0.33 -14.24
CA GLU A 76 -1.91 1.01 -13.67
C GLU A 76 -2.87 0.99 -12.48
N ARG A 77 -4.02 0.31 -12.59
CA ARG A 77 -4.97 0.14 -11.47
C ARG A 77 -4.33 -0.58 -10.29
N ALA A 78 -3.59 -1.65 -10.54
CA ALA A 78 -2.89 -2.39 -9.50
C ALA A 78 -1.83 -1.50 -8.81
N HIS A 79 -1.06 -0.75 -9.59
CA HIS A 79 -0.09 0.20 -9.06
C HIS A 79 -0.74 1.30 -8.23
N MET A 80 -1.81 1.92 -8.72
CA MET A 80 -2.55 2.96 -8.00
C MET A 80 -3.16 2.45 -6.69
N GLU A 81 -3.65 1.20 -6.66
CA GLU A 81 -4.15 0.60 -5.44
C GLU A 81 -3.01 0.34 -4.43
N GLN A 82 -1.83 -0.10 -4.88
CA GLN A 82 -0.65 -0.24 -4.02
C GLN A 82 -0.22 1.12 -3.44
N VAL A 83 -0.20 2.19 -4.25
CA VAL A 83 0.11 3.55 -3.79
C VAL A 83 -0.90 4.00 -2.73
N ARG A 84 -2.21 3.87 -2.99
CA ARG A 84 -3.25 4.22 -2.01
C ARG A 84 -3.17 3.41 -0.72
N GLN A 85 -2.76 2.15 -0.81
CA GLN A 85 -2.56 1.31 0.37
C GLN A 85 -1.37 1.80 1.20
N ARG A 86 -0.27 2.19 0.54
CA ARG A 86 0.91 2.76 1.21
C ARG A 86 0.60 4.11 1.83
N GLU A 87 -0.11 5.00 1.14
CA GLU A 87 -0.54 6.30 1.67
C GLU A 87 -1.41 6.13 2.92
N ARG A 88 -2.42 5.24 2.88
CA ARG A 88 -3.26 4.94 4.06
C ARG A 88 -2.44 4.39 5.24
N GLN A 89 -1.43 3.56 4.97
CA GLN A 89 -0.53 3.05 6.00
C GLN A 89 0.31 4.16 6.62
N GLN A 90 0.86 5.05 5.81
CA GLN A 90 1.66 6.18 6.26
C GLN A 90 0.82 7.19 7.07
N ASP A 91 -0.39 7.52 6.61
CA ASP A 91 -1.32 8.40 7.32
C ASP A 91 -1.68 7.83 8.69
N SER A 92 -2.03 6.53 8.74
CA SER A 92 -2.39 5.85 9.98
C SER A 92 -1.20 5.78 10.92
N GLY A 93 -0.01 5.42 10.42
CA GLY A 93 1.23 5.43 11.19
C GLY A 93 1.55 6.82 11.77
N THR A 94 1.40 7.88 10.97
CA THR A 94 1.65 9.25 11.40
C THR A 94 0.67 9.71 12.50
N ARG A 95 -0.61 9.35 12.39
CA ARG A 95 -1.60 9.63 13.45
C ARG A 95 -1.28 8.89 14.75
N LEU A 96 -0.89 7.62 14.65
CA LEU A 96 -0.48 6.82 15.82
C LEU A 96 0.77 7.39 16.49
N LEU A 97 1.77 7.82 15.71
CA LEU A 97 2.94 8.55 16.21
C LEU A 97 2.54 9.83 16.95
N GLY A 98 1.56 10.57 16.42
CA GLY A 98 1.00 11.75 17.09
C GLY A 98 0.42 11.44 18.47
N TYR A 99 -0.33 10.35 18.63
CA TYR A 99 -0.86 9.96 19.94
C TYR A 99 0.27 9.58 20.92
N ILE A 100 1.30 8.85 20.46
CA ILE A 100 2.44 8.46 21.30
C ILE A 100 3.25 9.69 21.72
N ALA A 101 3.50 10.63 20.80
CA ALA A 101 4.23 11.86 21.07
C ALA A 101 3.53 12.74 22.12
N ASN A 102 2.19 12.76 22.14
CA ASN A 102 1.43 13.48 23.16
C ASN A 102 1.46 12.78 24.52
N LEU A 103 1.61 11.45 24.55
CA LEU A 103 1.64 10.67 25.78
C LEU A 103 3.02 10.66 26.46
N LEU A 104 4.10 10.58 25.69
CA LEU A 104 5.48 10.46 26.18
C LEU A 104 5.86 11.49 27.27
N PRO A 105 5.58 12.80 27.13
CA PRO A 105 5.92 13.80 28.15
C PRO A 105 5.19 13.61 29.49
N LEU A 106 4.04 12.92 29.48
CA LEU A 106 3.19 12.73 30.65
C LEU A 106 3.32 11.34 31.27
N MET A 107 4.16 10.47 30.71
CA MET A 107 4.38 9.11 31.24
C MET A 107 4.97 9.11 32.66
N GLY A 108 5.74 10.14 32.99
CA GLY A 108 6.21 10.39 34.36
C GLY A 108 5.15 10.95 35.30
N ARG A 109 3.89 11.11 34.89
CA ARG A 109 2.79 11.64 35.73
C ARG A 109 1.55 10.75 35.73
N VAL A 110 1.63 9.54 35.17
CA VAL A 110 0.50 8.63 35.10
C VAL A 110 -0.01 8.34 36.53
N PRO A 111 -1.32 8.50 36.84
CA PRO A 111 -1.82 8.81 38.19
C PRO A 111 -1.60 7.77 39.31
N TYR A 112 -0.97 6.64 39.02
CA TYR A 112 -0.60 5.63 40.03
C TYR A 112 0.86 5.17 39.94
N VAL A 113 1.64 5.77 39.03
CA VAL A 113 3.11 5.81 39.10
C VAL A 113 3.55 6.83 40.18
N PHE A 114 2.66 7.71 40.61
CA PHE A 114 2.83 8.55 41.79
C PHE A 114 1.99 8.02 42.94
N ILE A 115 2.64 7.31 43.85
CA ILE A 115 2.04 7.02 45.15
C ILE A 115 2.13 8.31 45.95
N ARG A 116 1.00 9.01 46.09
CA ARG A 116 0.83 10.03 47.12
C ARG A 116 1.00 9.34 48.47
N SER A 117 2.23 9.33 48.99
CA SER A 117 2.47 9.24 50.43
C SER A 117 1.77 10.44 51.05
N GLY A 118 0.73 10.19 51.83
CA GLY A 118 0.12 11.18 52.71
C GLY A 118 -1.22 11.71 52.20
N SER A 119 -2.28 11.30 52.92
CA SER A 119 -3.47 12.09 53.22
C SER A 119 -4.09 12.94 52.09
N THR A 120 -5.09 12.40 51.39
CA THR A 120 -6.35 13.11 51.11
C THR A 120 -7.38 12.10 50.56
N GLN A 121 -7.86 11.19 51.41
CA GLN A 121 -9.25 10.71 51.28
C GLN A 121 -10.25 11.73 51.87
N THR A 122 -9.74 12.82 52.45
CA THR A 122 -10.50 13.90 53.09
C THR A 122 -10.25 15.23 52.40
N SER A 123 -10.64 15.35 51.13
CA SER A 123 -11.08 16.60 50.50
C SER A 123 -11.32 16.31 49.03
N GLY A 124 -12.48 16.70 48.50
CA GLY A 124 -12.86 16.59 47.10
C GLY A 124 -12.04 17.49 46.15
N VAL A 125 -10.71 17.49 46.28
CA VAL A 125 -9.81 18.08 45.29
C VAL A 125 -9.60 17.01 44.21
N ARG A 126 -10.51 17.07 43.23
CA ARG A 126 -10.37 16.54 41.87
C ARG A 126 -8.91 16.70 41.43
N GLY A 127 -8.36 15.63 40.82
CA GLY A 127 -6.94 15.49 40.45
C GLY A 127 -6.32 16.75 39.85
N ASP A 128 -5.01 16.88 40.02
CA ASP A 128 -4.24 17.99 39.45
C ASP A 128 -4.58 18.13 37.95
N GLN A 129 -4.55 19.34 37.39
CA GLN A 129 -4.92 19.57 36.00
C GLN A 129 -4.13 18.65 35.04
N ALA A 130 -2.87 18.35 35.41
CA ALA A 130 -2.02 17.41 34.70
C ALA A 130 -2.50 15.94 34.75
N ASP A 131 -3.15 15.51 35.84
CA ASP A 131 -3.70 14.15 35.97
C ASP A 131 -4.91 13.98 35.04
N VAL A 132 -5.77 15.00 35.00
CA VAL A 132 -6.94 15.05 34.11
C VAL A 132 -6.51 15.07 32.64
N GLU A 133 -5.47 15.85 32.30
CA GLU A 133 -4.87 15.87 30.97
C GLU A 133 -4.29 14.50 30.57
N CYS A 134 -3.63 13.82 31.51
CA CYS A 134 -3.09 12.48 31.28
C CYS A 134 -4.21 11.44 31.01
N GLU A 135 -5.28 11.44 31.80
CA GLU A 135 -6.43 10.54 31.60
C GLU A 135 -7.09 10.75 30.23
N LEU A 136 -7.29 12.01 29.83
CA LEU A 136 -7.85 12.37 28.53
C LEU A 136 -6.96 11.90 27.38
N LEU A 137 -5.64 12.00 27.52
CA LEU A 137 -4.69 11.55 26.51
C LEU A 137 -4.60 10.03 26.41
N VAL A 138 -4.70 9.30 27.52
CA VAL A 138 -4.79 7.83 27.52
C VAL A 138 -6.10 7.38 26.84
N GLN A 139 -7.23 8.05 27.11
CA GLN A 139 -8.48 7.78 26.41
C GLN A 139 -8.38 8.08 24.90
N ARG A 140 -7.72 9.17 24.53
CA ARG A 140 -7.49 9.55 23.12
C ARG A 140 -6.58 8.55 22.40
N LEU A 141 -5.52 8.08 23.06
CA LEU A 141 -4.64 7.02 22.59
C LEU A 141 -5.44 5.72 22.35
N GLN A 142 -6.32 5.35 23.28
CA GLN A 142 -7.16 4.16 23.14
C GLN A 142 -8.16 4.29 21.98
N LEU A 143 -9.02 5.32 22.01
CA LEU A 143 -10.14 5.46 21.07
C LEU A 143 -9.65 5.86 19.68
N GLY A 144 -8.77 6.86 19.60
CA GLY A 144 -8.18 7.32 18.34
C GLY A 144 -7.23 6.28 17.75
N GLY A 145 -6.41 5.66 18.61
CA GLY A 145 -5.47 4.65 18.16
C GLY A 145 -6.15 3.42 17.58
N PHE A 146 -7.19 2.89 18.23
CA PHE A 146 -7.93 1.73 17.71
C PHE A 146 -8.68 2.01 16.41
N ALA A 147 -9.10 3.24 16.15
CA ALA A 147 -9.68 3.62 14.87
C ALA A 147 -8.66 3.61 13.73
N ASP A 148 -7.39 3.93 14.02
CA ASP A 148 -6.31 4.02 13.04
C ASP A 148 -5.54 2.70 12.82
N LEU A 149 -5.62 1.75 13.77
CA LEU A 149 -4.96 0.44 13.68
C LEU A 149 -5.21 -0.34 12.37
N PRO A 150 -6.45 -0.44 11.84
CA PRO A 150 -6.71 -1.18 10.60
C PRO A 150 -5.92 -0.65 9.40
N GLY A 151 -5.58 0.65 9.40
CA GLY A 151 -4.82 1.29 8.33
C GLY A 151 -3.34 0.90 8.30
N LEU A 152 -2.77 0.41 9.42
CA LEU A 152 -1.36 -0.01 9.47
C LEU A 152 -1.06 -1.23 8.62
N ARG A 153 -2.04 -2.13 8.41
CA ARG A 153 -1.92 -3.40 7.66
C ARG A 153 -0.68 -4.24 8.02
N ASN A 154 -0.17 -4.09 9.25
CA ASN A 154 0.97 -4.82 9.79
C ASN A 154 0.57 -5.37 11.17
N ALA A 155 0.44 -6.70 11.26
CA ALA A 155 -0.06 -7.36 12.47
C ALA A 155 0.84 -7.13 13.68
N GLN A 156 2.15 -7.08 13.47
CA GLN A 156 3.14 -6.90 14.54
C GLN A 156 3.10 -5.48 15.11
N ALA A 157 3.11 -4.45 14.26
CA ALA A 157 2.98 -3.05 14.70
C ALA A 157 1.63 -2.81 15.40
N THR A 158 0.56 -3.44 14.89
CA THR A 158 -0.77 -3.39 15.49
C THR A 158 -0.75 -3.95 16.91
N GLU A 159 -0.12 -5.11 17.10
CA GLU A 159 -0.03 -5.76 18.41
C GLU A 159 0.83 -4.96 19.39
N GLN A 160 1.98 -4.45 18.94
CA GLN A 160 2.84 -3.56 19.73
C GLN A 160 2.08 -2.34 20.24
N TYR A 161 1.28 -1.72 19.38
CA TYR A 161 0.46 -0.57 19.78
C TYR A 161 -0.66 -0.97 20.76
N ARG A 162 -1.32 -2.12 20.56
CA ARG A 162 -2.33 -2.64 21.51
C ARG A 162 -1.74 -2.89 22.88
N ILE A 163 -0.54 -3.47 22.94
CA ILE A 163 0.18 -3.69 24.19
C ILE A 163 0.50 -2.34 24.85
N LEU A 164 0.94 -1.32 24.09
CA LEU A 164 1.18 0.01 24.64
C LEU A 164 -0.08 0.62 25.25
N VAL A 165 -1.22 0.54 24.55
CA VAL A 165 -2.51 1.01 25.07
C VAL A 165 -2.88 0.26 26.34
N HIS A 166 -2.73 -1.07 26.36
CA HIS A 166 -2.99 -1.87 27.55
C HIS A 166 -2.10 -1.42 28.71
N LEU A 167 -0.79 -1.28 28.50
CA LEU A 167 0.15 -0.84 29.54
C LEU A 167 -0.20 0.56 30.07
N ALA A 168 -0.53 1.51 29.18
CA ALA A 168 -0.94 2.85 29.58
C ALA A 168 -2.23 2.83 30.44
N LEU A 169 -3.21 2.01 30.07
CA LEU A 169 -4.45 1.85 30.84
C LEU A 169 -4.21 1.18 32.18
N THR A 170 -3.42 0.11 32.23
CA THR A 170 -3.15 -0.60 33.49
C THR A 170 -2.34 0.28 34.44
N ALA A 171 -1.39 1.06 33.91
CA ALA A 171 -0.67 2.08 34.69
C ALA A 171 -1.60 3.20 35.19
N ALA A 172 -2.55 3.66 34.37
CA ALA A 172 -3.53 4.68 34.77
C ALA A 172 -4.55 4.20 35.81
N ARG A 173 -4.80 2.89 35.91
CA ARG A 173 -5.71 2.30 36.91
C ARG A 173 -5.03 1.92 38.23
N GLY A 174 -3.70 1.92 38.28
CA GLY A 174 -2.95 1.59 39.50
C GLY A 174 -3.06 0.13 39.95
N GLU A 175 -3.44 -0.78 39.06
CA GLU A 175 -3.65 -2.20 39.39
C GLU A 175 -2.35 -2.93 39.82
N HIS A 176 -1.20 -2.28 39.70
CA HIS A 176 0.14 -2.81 40.00
C HIS A 176 0.59 -2.68 41.47
N HIS A 177 -0.17 -1.95 42.30
CA HIS A 177 0.25 -1.55 43.65
C HIS A 177 -0.65 -2.07 44.77
N ARG A 178 -1.39 -3.17 44.51
CA ARG A 178 -2.50 -3.63 45.36
C ARG A 178 -2.11 -4.53 46.55
N ASP A 179 -0.83 -4.58 46.94
CA ASP A 179 -0.40 -5.25 48.18
C ASP A 179 -0.37 -4.25 49.33
N ASP A 180 -1.36 -4.33 50.22
CA ASP A 180 -1.57 -3.43 51.36
C ASP A 180 -0.40 -3.43 52.38
N ASP A 181 0.43 -4.47 52.40
CA ASP A 181 1.59 -4.63 53.31
C ASP A 181 2.91 -4.02 52.78
N THR A 182 2.89 -3.37 51.61
CA THR A 182 4.11 -2.87 50.98
C THR A 182 4.51 -1.48 51.50
N GLY A 183 5.71 -1.33 52.07
CA GLY A 183 6.22 -0.04 52.55
C GLY A 183 6.31 1.05 51.46
N ASP A 184 6.13 2.31 51.85
CA ASP A 184 6.08 3.49 50.95
C ASP A 184 7.28 3.64 50.00
N THR A 185 8.47 3.25 50.45
CA THR A 185 9.70 3.31 49.65
C THR A 185 9.71 2.29 48.51
N VAL A 186 9.25 1.07 48.79
CA VAL A 186 9.13 -0.02 47.82
C VAL A 186 8.05 0.32 46.79
N ARG A 187 6.93 0.84 47.28
CA ARG A 187 5.84 1.41 46.50
C ARG A 187 6.36 2.46 45.49
N LYS A 188 7.04 3.52 45.95
CA LYS A 188 7.60 4.57 45.07
C LYS A 188 8.61 4.02 44.06
N ARG A 189 9.42 3.03 44.45
CA ARG A 189 10.40 2.41 43.55
C ARG A 189 9.72 1.61 42.43
N ALA A 190 8.71 0.81 42.77
CA ALA A 190 7.93 0.06 41.79
C ALA A 190 7.22 1.00 40.81
N ALA A 191 6.66 2.09 41.32
CA ALA A 191 6.00 3.12 40.54
C ALA A 191 6.98 3.78 39.54
N ASN A 192 8.15 4.23 40.00
CA ASN A 192 9.20 4.79 39.13
C ASN A 192 9.68 3.80 38.04
N LEU A 193 9.79 2.51 38.37
CA LEU A 193 10.14 1.48 37.39
C LEU A 193 9.03 1.32 36.34
N ALA A 194 7.76 1.33 36.75
CA ALA A 194 6.63 1.26 35.82
C ALA A 194 6.58 2.45 34.85
N ALA A 195 6.85 3.68 35.30
CA ALA A 195 6.98 4.83 34.37
C ALA A 195 8.13 4.64 33.38
N LEU A 196 9.26 4.12 33.84
CA LEU A 196 10.43 3.94 33.00
C LEU A 196 10.22 2.82 31.97
N ASP A 197 9.56 1.73 32.37
CA ASP A 197 9.14 0.64 31.50
C ASP A 197 8.15 1.12 30.43
N LEU A 198 7.15 1.90 30.84
CA LEU A 198 6.14 2.45 29.95
C LEU A 198 6.76 3.44 28.95
N SER A 199 7.62 4.35 29.42
CA SER A 199 8.38 5.29 28.58
C SER A 199 9.24 4.57 27.55
N ARG A 200 10.04 3.58 27.98
CA ARG A 200 10.89 2.81 27.06
C ARG A 200 10.08 2.03 26.04
N TYR A 201 8.98 1.41 26.45
CA TYR A 201 8.11 0.70 25.51
C TYR A 201 7.44 1.64 24.52
N ALA A 202 6.95 2.80 24.96
CA ALA A 202 6.41 3.83 24.08
C ALA A 202 7.45 4.34 23.09
N THR A 203 8.69 4.59 23.53
CA THR A 203 9.81 4.93 22.64
C THR A 203 10.10 3.82 21.63
N PHE A 204 10.02 2.55 22.03
CA PHE A 204 10.20 1.42 21.12
C PHE A 204 9.12 1.40 20.05
N VAL A 205 7.84 1.50 20.45
CA VAL A 205 6.70 1.50 19.53
C VAL A 205 6.79 2.71 18.58
N ARG A 206 7.21 3.88 19.06
CA ARG A 206 7.47 5.06 18.23
C ARG A 206 8.50 4.76 17.14
N LEU A 207 9.68 4.26 17.53
CA LEU A 207 10.75 3.92 16.57
C LEU A 207 10.35 2.78 15.61
N SER A 208 9.57 1.81 16.08
CA SER A 208 9.02 0.73 15.26
C SER A 208 8.03 1.26 14.20
N LEU A 209 7.18 2.23 14.56
CA LEU A 209 6.26 2.88 13.63
C LEU A 209 6.99 3.80 12.64
N GLU A 210 7.99 4.55 13.08
CA GLU A 210 8.87 5.33 12.20
C GLU A 210 9.56 4.41 11.17
N HIS A 211 10.12 3.29 11.63
CA HIS A 211 10.73 2.29 10.75
C HIS A 211 9.72 1.66 9.78
N LEU A 212 8.49 1.37 10.23
CA LEU A 212 7.40 0.86 9.38
C LEU A 212 7.04 1.83 8.26
N ILE A 213 6.98 3.13 8.55
CA ILE A 213 6.65 4.17 7.56
C ILE A 213 7.74 4.28 6.49
N GLU A 214 9.00 4.20 6.91
CA GLU A 214 10.17 4.33 6.04
C GLU A 214 10.44 3.06 5.20
N HIS A 215 10.41 1.90 5.85
CA HIS A 215 10.90 0.64 5.29
C HIS A 215 9.79 -0.39 4.99
N GLY A 216 8.56 -0.15 5.44
CA GLY A 216 7.43 -1.06 5.24
C GLY A 216 7.38 -2.25 6.21
N GLU A 217 8.32 -2.35 7.14
CA GLU A 217 8.45 -3.45 8.10
C GLU A 217 8.46 -2.95 9.55
N SER A 218 7.93 -3.74 10.48
CA SER A 218 7.90 -3.40 11.91
C SER A 218 9.05 -4.08 12.63
N LEU A 219 9.69 -3.36 13.56
CA LEU A 219 10.79 -3.89 14.35
C LEU A 219 10.31 -4.91 15.35
N ASN A 220 11.00 -6.05 15.49
CA ASN A 220 10.69 -7.03 16.53
C ASN A 220 11.49 -6.70 17.80
N PRO A 221 10.85 -6.48 18.96
CA PRO A 221 11.57 -6.18 20.20
C PRO A 221 12.51 -7.32 20.64
N GLY A 222 12.31 -8.52 20.11
CA GLY A 222 12.99 -9.75 20.52
C GLY A 222 12.49 -10.23 21.88
N ASP A 223 12.98 -11.39 22.30
CA ASP A 223 12.74 -11.90 23.65
C ASP A 223 13.63 -11.06 24.58
N GLY A 224 13.05 -10.12 25.33
CA GLY A 224 13.71 -9.10 26.17
C GLY A 224 14.46 -9.64 27.39
N GLY A 225 15.18 -10.77 27.23
CA GLY A 225 15.67 -11.60 28.32
C GLY A 225 14.50 -12.34 29.00
N ALA A 226 14.73 -13.59 29.39
CA ALA A 226 13.73 -14.44 30.07
C ALA A 226 12.41 -14.72 29.30
N GLY A 227 12.38 -14.55 27.96
CA GLY A 227 11.18 -14.83 27.14
C GLY A 227 10.11 -13.73 27.21
N ILE A 228 10.45 -12.54 27.72
CA ILE A 228 9.51 -11.44 27.92
C ILE A 228 9.66 -10.42 26.78
N THR A 229 8.70 -10.39 25.85
CA THR A 229 8.74 -9.52 24.66
C THR A 229 8.21 -8.10 24.91
N PHE A 230 7.59 -7.85 26.08
CA PHE A 230 7.01 -6.56 26.47
C PHE A 230 7.08 -6.35 28.00
N PRO A 231 7.01 -5.10 28.51
CA PRO A 231 7.04 -4.85 29.95
C PRO A 231 5.88 -5.53 30.67
N MET A 232 6.16 -6.11 31.83
CA MET A 232 5.14 -6.62 32.74
C MET A 232 5.25 -5.86 34.06
N PHE A 233 4.19 -5.15 34.43
CA PHE A 233 4.16 -4.39 35.67
C PHE A 233 4.01 -5.27 36.94
N THR A 234 3.82 -6.58 36.78
CA THR A 234 3.70 -7.58 37.85
C THR A 234 5.06 -8.09 38.39
N ARG A 235 6.19 -7.49 37.98
CA ARG A 235 7.52 -7.85 38.47
C ARG A 235 7.63 -7.63 39.98
N ARG A 236 8.25 -8.57 40.71
CA ARG A 236 8.41 -8.42 42.16
C ARG A 236 9.37 -7.27 42.46
N PRO A 237 9.19 -6.54 43.57
CA PRO A 237 10.17 -5.56 44.01
C PRO A 237 11.53 -6.23 44.25
N GLY A 238 12.51 -5.96 43.39
CA GLY A 238 13.82 -6.61 43.39
C GLY A 238 14.21 -7.25 42.05
N ASP A 239 13.23 -7.51 41.18
CA ASP A 239 13.46 -8.08 39.85
C ASP A 239 13.95 -7.00 38.85
N GLY A 240 15.25 -6.72 38.92
CA GLY A 240 16.04 -6.20 37.80
C GLY A 240 15.83 -4.74 37.36
N SER A 241 16.53 -4.42 36.27
CA SER A 241 16.49 -3.13 35.58
C SER A 241 15.18 -2.94 34.81
N ALA A 242 14.86 -1.68 34.50
CA ALA A 242 13.76 -1.39 33.58
C ALA A 242 13.91 -2.13 32.25
N TRP A 243 12.76 -2.47 31.65
CA TRP A 243 12.64 -3.16 30.38
C TRP A 243 13.47 -2.49 29.27
N SER A 244 14.01 -3.30 28.38
CA SER A 244 14.67 -2.85 27.14
C SER A 244 14.47 -3.94 26.09
N PRO A 245 14.31 -3.56 24.81
CA PRO A 245 14.27 -4.53 23.73
C PRO A 245 15.64 -5.22 23.60
N SER A 246 15.64 -6.49 23.22
CA SER A 246 16.87 -7.22 22.88
C SER A 246 17.41 -6.75 21.54
N ASN A 247 16.52 -6.46 20.60
CA ASN A 247 16.85 -5.86 19.32
C ASN A 247 16.65 -4.34 19.41
N VAL A 248 17.74 -3.64 19.70
CA VAL A 248 17.72 -2.19 19.93
C VAL A 248 17.58 -1.44 18.59
N PRO A 249 16.51 -0.64 18.38
CA PRO A 249 16.35 0.15 17.17
C PRO A 249 17.46 1.20 17.00
N GLN A 250 17.73 1.60 15.75
CA GLN A 250 18.62 2.72 15.48
C GLN A 250 18.12 3.99 16.19
N GLY A 251 19.03 4.74 16.83
CA GLY A 251 18.67 5.96 17.57
C GLY A 251 18.02 5.73 18.94
N TRP A 252 17.84 4.48 19.38
CA TRP A 252 17.25 4.13 20.67
C TRP A 252 17.85 4.87 21.86
N GLN A 253 19.18 4.88 22.01
CA GLN A 253 19.83 5.49 23.18
C GLN A 253 19.57 7.00 23.27
N ASN A 254 19.57 7.69 22.12
CA ASN A 254 19.27 9.11 22.06
C ASN A 254 17.79 9.37 22.38
N ALA A 255 16.89 8.54 21.86
CA ALA A 255 15.47 8.63 22.10
C ALA A 255 15.12 8.39 23.58
N VAL A 256 15.64 7.32 24.19
CA VAL A 256 15.42 6.99 25.61
C VAL A 256 15.99 8.07 26.52
N SER A 257 17.13 8.68 26.17
CA SER A 257 17.71 9.78 26.94
C SER A 257 16.83 11.03 26.91
N ARG A 258 16.28 11.39 25.75
CA ARG A 258 15.39 12.53 25.56
C ARG A 258 14.02 12.33 26.21
N ASP A 259 13.49 11.12 26.12
CA ASP A 259 12.14 10.76 26.55
C ASP A 259 12.13 10.28 28.03
N ASN A 260 13.23 10.47 28.77
CA ASN A 260 13.39 10.00 30.14
C ASN A 260 12.48 10.79 31.11
N PRO A 261 11.50 10.15 31.77
CA PRO A 261 10.58 10.83 32.68
C PRO A 261 11.25 11.36 33.95
N ASN A 262 12.45 10.89 34.28
CA ASN A 262 13.23 11.35 35.43
C ASN A 262 14.17 12.52 35.12
N ASP A 263 14.22 12.98 33.87
CA ASP A 263 15.05 14.12 33.50
C ASP A 263 14.58 15.39 34.25
N PRO A 264 15.50 16.13 34.90
CA PRO A 264 15.19 17.39 35.58
C PRO A 264 14.39 18.38 34.74
N GLN A 265 14.54 18.37 33.41
CA GLN A 265 13.86 19.30 32.51
C GLN A 265 12.33 19.16 32.48
N TYR A 266 11.78 18.00 32.91
CA TYR A 266 10.33 17.74 32.93
C TYR A 266 9.71 17.76 34.35
N ARG A 267 10.54 18.00 35.38
CA ARG A 267 10.04 18.24 36.74
C ARG A 267 9.55 19.67 36.85
N ALA A 268 8.30 19.87 37.26
CA ALA A 268 7.80 21.21 37.57
C ALA A 268 8.76 21.87 38.57
N ALA A 269 9.21 23.08 38.25
CA ALA A 269 10.00 23.88 39.18
C ALA A 269 9.24 23.98 40.50
N LYS A 270 9.91 23.65 41.59
CA LYS A 270 9.36 23.73 42.95
C LYS A 270 9.03 25.16 43.33
#